data_AF-A0A402AZ78-F1
#
_entry.id   AF-A0A402AZ78-F1
#
_cell.length_a   1.000
_cell.length_b   1.000
_cell.length_c   1.000
_cell.angle_alpha   90.00
_cell.angle_beta   90.00
_cell.angle_gamma   90.00
#
_symmetry.space_group_name_H-M   'P 1'
#
loop_
_entity.id
_entity.type
_entity.pdbx_description
1 polymer ?
#
loop_
_entity_poly.entity_id
_entity_poly.type
_entity_poly.pdbx_seq_one_letter_code
_entity_poly.pdbx_strand_id
1 'polypeptide(L)'
;MQIPAQLIQRLLQTEGKFARQLGTVRAIQGGFQATLGTIPFRNIGDESRPIILSNESLTDQMTFTNVPNRPPDVLPFEKHIEEDLALRVEIISPSCVRLRLGPPARLEEPRDFGILLPDRAAAEPLAFTPHIEEQARAVIVSHGGLQFSLQRDPFAFSLTQQANHYSWSTATDDRDVHGLLCTPPPGIATTSAERQEAYWTWSLAPDEHLYGLGERFNGFDQRGRNLTLWTQDAWGTTTDAAYKNIPFLLSSEHYGLFFHTPNEVQVRLGTTSGRAARVQVSEELLDLYLIFGETPKSILSEYTQLTGRATMIPRWAFGVWLSRCRYQTRDEVEAVAQRIREEEVPCDVLHLDPAWLERPNLSCDFVSSDTNFPALPEMIQQLDRQGFKISLWELPYISSHARRFQEAAEAGYFLKNAAGEPISGDFGSPPAEVIFAPSLILPIPPRAAGGRIYTDHGYRLALPALKPTLARPCHARPRHTMAWMVKRYITSILYFTTRRCMRLFLKRPANPV
;
A
#
# COMPACT_ATOMS: atom_id res chain seq x y z
N MET A 1 -6.51 28.38 -36.24
CA MET A 1 -6.73 29.23 -35.05
C MET A 1 -5.43 29.21 -34.26
N GLN A 2 -4.67 30.31 -34.22
CA GLN A 2 -3.39 30.34 -33.49
C GLN A 2 -3.68 30.30 -31.99
N ILE A 3 -3.15 29.28 -31.32
CA ILE A 3 -3.23 29.18 -29.86
C ILE A 3 -2.38 30.33 -29.27
N PRO A 4 -2.93 31.18 -28.38
CA PRO A 4 -2.20 32.31 -27.83
C PRO A 4 -0.92 31.87 -27.12
N ALA A 5 0.20 32.57 -27.32
CA ALA A 5 1.50 32.24 -26.72
C ALA A 5 1.47 32.12 -25.17
N GLN A 6 0.57 32.85 -24.52
CA GLN A 6 0.33 32.75 -23.07
C GLN A 6 -0.45 31.49 -22.66
N LEU A 7 -1.33 30.98 -23.53
CA LEU A 7 -1.99 29.69 -23.33
C LEU A 7 -0.99 28.56 -23.58
N ILE A 8 -0.12 28.70 -24.59
CA ILE A 8 1.02 27.81 -24.82
C ILE A 8 1.89 27.75 -23.57
N GLN A 9 2.27 28.87 -22.95
CA GLN A 9 3.07 28.90 -21.71
C GLN A 9 2.38 28.27 -20.48
N ARG A 10 1.06 28.37 -20.36
CA ARG A 10 0.30 27.74 -19.25
C ARG A 10 0.08 26.24 -19.44
N LEU A 11 0.09 25.74 -20.67
CA LEU A 11 -0.01 24.31 -20.99
C LEU A 11 1.32 23.53 -20.78
N LEU A 12 2.39 24.19 -20.30
CA LEU A 12 3.76 23.64 -20.18
C LEU A 12 4.11 22.99 -18.83
N GLN A 13 3.18 22.80 -17.90
CA GLN A 13 3.52 22.54 -16.49
C GLN A 13 3.60 21.06 -16.05
N THR A 14 3.86 20.12 -16.96
CA THR A 14 4.30 18.78 -16.55
C THR A 14 5.37 18.28 -17.52
N GLU A 15 6.61 18.32 -17.06
CA GLU A 15 7.76 17.77 -17.74
C GLU A 15 8.06 16.41 -17.10
N GLY A 16 7.93 15.37 -17.92
CA GLY A 16 8.36 14.03 -17.54
C GLY A 16 9.37 13.51 -18.55
N LYS A 17 9.98 12.39 -18.21
CA LYS A 17 10.82 11.61 -19.11
C LYS A 17 10.35 10.16 -19.09
N PHE A 18 10.32 9.53 -20.26
CA PHE A 18 9.99 8.11 -20.38
C PHE A 18 11.12 7.35 -21.04
N ALA A 19 11.21 6.06 -20.72
CA ALA A 19 12.15 5.14 -21.33
C ALA A 19 11.87 5.02 -22.84
N ARG A 20 12.87 5.39 -23.65
CA ARG A 20 12.75 5.48 -25.11
C ARG A 20 13.66 4.49 -25.82
N GLN A 21 14.85 4.25 -25.29
CA GLN A 21 15.84 3.37 -25.90
C GLN A 21 16.47 2.44 -24.85
N LEU A 22 16.67 1.18 -25.21
CA LEU A 22 17.42 0.23 -24.39
C LEU A 22 18.92 0.49 -24.54
N GLY A 23 19.61 0.66 -23.43
CA GLY A 23 21.06 0.66 -23.36
C GLY A 23 21.62 -0.75 -23.19
N THR A 24 22.42 -0.93 -22.14
CA THR A 24 23.06 -2.21 -21.83
C THR A 24 22.15 -3.09 -20.98
N VAL A 25 22.18 -4.41 -21.22
CA VAL A 25 21.55 -5.41 -20.36
C VAL A 25 22.63 -6.27 -19.75
N ARG A 26 22.63 -6.40 -18.43
CA ARG A 26 23.60 -7.24 -17.69
C ARG A 26 22.89 -8.18 -16.74
N ALA A 27 23.43 -9.38 -16.60
CA ALA A 27 23.00 -10.31 -15.57
C ALA A 27 23.38 -9.76 -14.18
N ILE A 28 22.49 -9.98 -13.21
CA ILE A 28 22.74 -9.79 -11.77
C ILE A 28 22.34 -11.08 -11.06
N GLN A 29 22.69 -11.20 -9.78
CA GLN A 29 22.21 -12.34 -8.99
C GLN A 29 20.68 -12.32 -8.93
N GLY A 30 20.06 -13.39 -9.42
CA GLY A 30 18.60 -13.56 -9.42
C GLY A 30 17.83 -12.79 -10.47
N GLY A 31 18.50 -12.24 -11.49
CA GLY A 31 17.82 -11.56 -12.58
C GLY A 31 18.76 -10.75 -13.46
N PHE A 32 18.31 -9.58 -13.92
CA PHE A 32 19.09 -8.70 -14.78
C PHE A 32 18.81 -7.22 -14.51
N GLN A 33 19.69 -6.36 -15.01
CA GLN A 33 19.51 -4.91 -15.00
C GLN A 33 19.75 -4.35 -16.40
N ALA A 34 18.87 -3.46 -16.83
CA ALA A 34 18.95 -2.74 -18.08
C ALA A 34 19.13 -1.23 -17.83
N THR A 35 20.05 -0.58 -18.53
CA THR A 35 20.07 0.89 -18.62
C THR A 35 19.07 1.35 -19.67
N LEU A 36 18.38 2.44 -19.40
CA LEU A 36 17.34 2.97 -20.27
C LEU A 36 17.66 4.42 -20.59
N GLY A 37 17.80 4.70 -21.88
CA GLY A 37 17.81 6.04 -22.41
C GLY A 37 16.42 6.64 -22.34
N THR A 38 16.27 7.80 -21.74
CA THR A 38 15.00 8.50 -21.60
C THR A 38 14.89 9.67 -22.55
N ILE A 39 13.66 10.04 -22.89
CA ILE A 39 13.36 11.26 -23.63
C ILE A 39 12.35 12.11 -22.85
N PRO A 40 12.55 13.43 -22.78
CA PRO A 40 11.55 14.32 -22.21
C PRO A 40 10.26 14.34 -23.06
N PHE A 41 9.14 14.49 -22.36
CA PHE A 41 7.83 14.66 -22.95
C PHE A 41 7.00 15.68 -22.19
N ARG A 42 5.96 16.15 -22.87
CA ARG A 42 4.93 17.02 -22.33
C ARG A 42 3.57 16.40 -22.55
N ASN A 43 2.70 16.51 -21.55
CA ASN A 43 1.29 16.22 -21.72
C ASN A 43 0.56 17.53 -22.07
N ILE A 44 0.06 17.65 -23.30
CA ILE A 44 -0.72 18.82 -23.75
C ILE A 44 -2.23 18.60 -23.68
N GLY A 45 -2.65 17.39 -23.28
CA GLY A 45 -4.04 17.03 -23.05
C GLY A 45 -4.49 17.26 -21.60
N ASP A 46 -5.74 16.93 -21.30
CA ASP A 46 -6.27 16.95 -19.93
C ASP A 46 -6.08 15.60 -19.23
N GLU A 47 -6.54 15.47 -17.98
CA GLU A 47 -6.41 14.22 -17.22
C GLU A 47 -7.18 13.03 -17.81
N SER A 48 -8.25 13.30 -18.56
CA SER A 48 -9.10 12.29 -19.19
C SER A 48 -8.58 11.88 -20.57
N ARG A 49 -7.93 12.80 -21.28
CA ARG A 49 -7.35 12.61 -22.61
C ARG A 49 -5.95 13.22 -22.67
N PRO A 50 -4.97 12.62 -21.99
CA PRO A 50 -3.58 13.01 -22.14
C PRO A 50 -3.13 12.82 -23.60
N ILE A 51 -2.32 13.77 -24.06
CA ILE A 51 -1.68 13.75 -25.38
C ILE A 51 -0.20 13.94 -25.13
N ILE A 52 0.56 12.89 -25.38
CA ILE A 52 2.00 12.85 -25.07
C ILE A 52 2.78 13.32 -26.29
N LEU A 53 3.42 14.48 -26.16
CA LEU A 53 4.32 15.03 -27.15
C LEU A 53 5.75 14.97 -26.63
N SER A 54 6.60 14.17 -27.28
CA SER A 54 8.02 14.09 -26.95
C SER A 54 8.85 15.09 -27.76
N ASN A 55 10.11 15.25 -27.37
CA ASN A 55 11.11 16.06 -28.07
C ASN A 55 11.66 15.39 -29.36
N GLU A 56 10.96 14.38 -29.90
CA GLU A 56 11.30 13.75 -31.16
C GLU A 56 10.60 14.42 -32.34
N SER A 57 11.13 14.25 -33.56
CA SER A 57 10.40 14.62 -34.75
C SER A 57 9.07 13.88 -34.80
N LEU A 58 8.03 14.48 -35.37
CA LEU A 58 6.73 13.82 -35.47
C LEU A 58 6.81 12.51 -36.29
N THR A 59 7.74 12.40 -37.24
CA THR A 59 8.06 11.14 -37.95
C THR A 59 8.65 10.08 -37.01
N ASP A 60 9.57 10.46 -36.13
CA ASP A 60 10.17 9.54 -35.13
C ASP A 60 9.18 9.15 -34.04
N GLN A 61 8.17 10.00 -33.80
CA GLN A 61 6.99 9.68 -33.01
C GLN A 61 5.99 8.80 -33.78
N MET A 62 6.34 8.30 -34.97
CA MET A 62 5.50 7.46 -35.83
C MET A 62 4.16 8.10 -36.22
N THR A 63 4.13 9.43 -36.38
CA THR A 63 2.94 10.15 -36.85
C THR A 63 3.01 10.40 -38.36
N PHE A 64 2.26 9.60 -39.12
CA PHE A 64 2.23 9.66 -40.59
C PHE A 64 0.95 10.30 -41.16
N THR A 65 0.14 10.93 -40.31
CA THR A 65 -1.24 11.33 -40.66
C THR A 65 -1.31 12.79 -41.15
N ASN A 66 -2.08 13.01 -42.24
CA ASN A 66 -2.33 14.32 -42.86
C ASN A 66 -3.64 14.97 -42.36
N VAL A 67 -4.04 14.69 -41.12
CA VAL A 67 -5.32 15.18 -40.59
C VAL A 67 -5.31 16.71 -40.37
N PRO A 68 -6.37 17.45 -40.76
CA PRO A 68 -6.34 18.93 -40.81
C PRO A 68 -6.15 19.63 -39.47
N ASN A 69 -6.53 18.98 -38.36
CA ASN A 69 -6.48 19.52 -37.00
C ASN A 69 -5.27 19.03 -36.20
N ARG A 70 -4.22 18.54 -36.87
CA ARG A 70 -2.97 18.11 -36.23
C ARG A 70 -2.31 19.31 -35.52
N PRO A 71 -1.75 19.14 -34.31
CA PRO A 71 -0.86 20.14 -33.73
C PRO A 71 0.24 20.48 -34.74
N PRO A 72 0.61 21.76 -34.93
CA PRO A 72 1.67 22.09 -35.88
C PRO A 72 2.98 21.38 -35.48
N ASP A 73 3.96 21.29 -36.38
CA ASP A 73 5.34 20.96 -36.01
C ASP A 73 5.91 22.12 -35.17
N VAL A 74 5.45 22.27 -33.91
CA VAL A 74 5.60 23.55 -33.20
C VAL A 74 6.97 23.72 -32.59
N LEU A 75 7.82 22.69 -32.50
CA LEU A 75 8.99 22.79 -31.64
C LEU A 75 10.21 22.13 -32.31
N PRO A 76 11.28 22.92 -32.59
CA PRO A 76 12.56 22.36 -32.97
C PRO A 76 13.12 21.66 -31.74
N PHE A 77 13.01 20.34 -31.71
CA PHE A 77 13.60 19.53 -30.66
C PHE A 77 14.69 18.64 -31.26
N GLU A 78 15.89 18.73 -30.72
CA GLU A 78 16.92 17.74 -30.97
C GLU A 78 16.63 16.52 -30.10
N LYS A 79 16.71 15.32 -30.70
CA LYS A 79 16.59 14.05 -29.97
C LYS A 79 17.77 13.93 -29.00
N HIS A 80 17.57 14.35 -27.77
CA HIS A 80 18.50 14.14 -26.67
C HIS A 80 18.02 12.95 -25.83
N ILE A 81 18.84 11.90 -25.79
CA ILE A 81 18.61 10.72 -24.96
C ILE A 81 19.52 10.82 -23.73
N GLU A 82 18.93 10.77 -22.55
CA GLU A 82 19.66 10.76 -21.27
C GLU A 82 19.67 9.32 -20.71
N GLU A 83 20.85 8.77 -20.41
CA GLU A 83 20.97 7.44 -19.78
C GLU A 83 20.90 7.54 -18.25
N ASP A 84 19.74 7.92 -17.74
CA ASP A 84 19.54 8.31 -16.35
C ASP A 84 18.50 7.44 -15.61
N LEU A 85 17.95 6.45 -16.29
CA LEU A 85 16.99 5.49 -15.76
C LEU A 85 17.53 4.07 -15.91
N ALA A 86 17.18 3.20 -14.97
CA ALA A 86 17.45 1.78 -15.08
C ALA A 86 16.23 0.96 -14.69
N LEU A 87 16.09 -0.19 -15.34
CA LEU A 87 15.13 -1.23 -15.01
C LEU A 87 15.88 -2.41 -14.41
N ARG A 88 15.59 -2.73 -13.16
CA ARG A 88 16.08 -3.94 -12.49
C ARG A 88 14.95 -4.95 -12.37
N VAL A 89 15.22 -6.16 -12.82
CA VAL A 89 14.27 -7.28 -12.83
C VAL A 89 14.86 -8.41 -12.00
N GLU A 90 14.12 -8.84 -10.99
CA GLU A 90 14.51 -9.89 -10.05
C GLU A 90 13.43 -10.96 -10.01
N ILE A 91 13.79 -12.23 -10.19
CA ILE A 91 12.86 -13.35 -10.13
C ILE A 91 12.81 -13.83 -8.68
N ILE A 92 11.65 -13.66 -8.05
CA ILE A 92 11.40 -13.98 -6.64
C ILE A 92 10.96 -15.44 -6.50
N SER A 93 10.13 -15.89 -7.43
CA SER A 93 9.70 -17.28 -7.56
C SER A 93 9.39 -17.58 -9.04
N PRO A 94 9.15 -18.84 -9.43
CA PRO A 94 8.75 -19.15 -10.80
C PRO A 94 7.52 -18.36 -11.29
N SER A 95 6.66 -17.91 -10.38
CA SER A 95 5.41 -17.17 -10.64
C SER A 95 5.46 -15.71 -10.23
N CYS A 96 6.55 -15.21 -9.63
CA CYS A 96 6.64 -13.84 -9.13
C CYS A 96 7.93 -13.16 -9.57
N VAL A 97 7.79 -12.02 -10.23
CA VAL A 97 8.90 -11.17 -10.68
C VAL A 97 8.76 -9.79 -10.05
N ARG A 98 9.85 -9.25 -9.55
CA ARG A 98 9.95 -7.87 -9.06
C ARG A 98 10.61 -6.99 -10.13
N LEU A 99 9.95 -5.89 -10.46
CA LEU A 99 10.38 -4.86 -11.41
C LEU A 99 10.63 -3.56 -10.64
N ARG A 100 11.84 -3.03 -10.75
CA ARG A 100 12.20 -1.72 -10.18
C ARG A 100 12.66 -0.77 -11.27
N LEU A 101 12.01 0.38 -11.38
CA LEU A 101 12.29 1.40 -12.37
C LEU A 101 12.56 2.73 -11.68
N GLY A 102 13.72 3.32 -11.91
CA GLY A 102 14.10 4.60 -11.32
C GLY A 102 15.56 4.95 -11.62
N PRO A 103 16.08 6.06 -11.06
CA PRO A 103 17.48 6.40 -11.17
C PRO A 103 18.38 5.28 -10.62
N PRO A 104 19.50 4.95 -11.28
CA PRO A 104 20.38 3.84 -10.87
C PRO A 104 20.78 3.87 -9.38
N ALA A 105 21.02 5.07 -8.83
CA ALA A 105 21.38 5.24 -7.41
C ALA A 105 20.28 4.79 -6.44
N ARG A 106 18.99 4.94 -6.84
CA ARG A 106 17.84 4.59 -6.01
C ARG A 106 17.53 3.08 -6.04
N LEU A 107 17.96 2.37 -7.08
CA LEU A 107 17.68 0.93 -7.25
C LEU A 107 18.37 0.03 -6.22
N GLU A 108 19.46 0.50 -5.59
CA GLU A 108 20.16 -0.28 -4.55
C GLU A 108 19.62 0.01 -3.14
N GLU A 109 18.71 0.99 -2.99
CA GLU A 109 18.19 1.37 -1.68
C GLU A 109 17.30 0.26 -1.09
N PRO A 110 17.55 -0.15 0.18
CA PRO A 110 16.66 -1.07 0.86
C PRO A 110 15.25 -0.49 1.00
N ARG A 111 14.26 -1.23 0.51
CA ARG A 111 12.84 -0.89 0.63
C ARG A 111 12.25 -1.67 1.80
N ASP A 112 12.10 -1.03 2.96
CA ASP A 112 11.36 -1.57 4.11
C ASP A 112 10.27 -0.62 4.56
N PHE A 113 9.03 -0.96 4.20
CA PHE A 113 7.86 -0.23 4.65
C PHE A 113 7.07 -0.98 5.71
N GLY A 114 7.52 -2.19 6.08
CA GLY A 114 6.67 -3.16 6.76
C GLY A 114 5.44 -3.47 5.91
N ILE A 115 5.60 -3.87 4.65
CA ILE A 115 4.49 -4.45 3.88
C ILE A 115 4.80 -5.92 3.59
N LEU A 116 6.05 -6.20 3.26
CA LEU A 116 6.61 -7.55 3.16
C LEU A 116 6.79 -8.19 4.54
N LEU A 117 6.79 -9.53 4.58
CA LEU A 117 7.08 -10.29 5.79
C LEU A 117 8.48 -10.00 6.34
N PRO A 118 8.68 -10.02 7.68
CA PRO A 118 9.96 -9.61 8.30
C PRO A 118 11.13 -10.55 8.03
N ASP A 119 10.86 -11.84 7.83
CA ASP A 119 11.90 -12.83 7.50
C ASP A 119 12.39 -12.70 6.06
N ARG A 120 11.63 -11.99 5.21
CA ARG A 120 11.90 -11.63 3.81
C ARG A 120 12.23 -12.79 2.87
N ALA A 121 12.37 -14.02 3.36
CA ALA A 121 12.79 -15.17 2.58
C ALA A 121 11.94 -15.40 1.32
N ALA A 122 10.63 -15.11 1.41
CA ALA A 122 9.72 -15.20 0.27
C ALA A 122 9.86 -14.05 -0.75
N ALA A 123 10.50 -12.94 -0.38
CA ALA A 123 10.67 -11.75 -1.20
C ALA A 123 12.12 -11.55 -1.68
N GLU A 124 13.04 -12.44 -1.29
CA GLU A 124 14.42 -12.44 -1.77
C GLU A 124 14.50 -13.05 -3.19
N PRO A 125 15.33 -12.50 -4.09
CA PRO A 125 15.54 -13.06 -5.41
C PRO A 125 16.12 -14.49 -5.34
N LEU A 126 15.70 -15.36 -6.25
CA LEU A 126 16.30 -16.69 -6.41
C LEU A 126 17.78 -16.57 -6.80
N ALA A 127 18.62 -17.47 -6.31
CA ALA A 127 20.05 -17.45 -6.66
C ALA A 127 20.31 -18.18 -7.99
N PHE A 128 20.43 -17.42 -9.08
CA PHE A 128 20.81 -17.91 -10.40
C PHE A 128 21.38 -16.78 -11.27
N THR A 129 21.94 -17.14 -12.43
CA THR A 129 22.31 -16.19 -13.50
C THR A 129 21.41 -16.49 -14.71
N PRO A 130 20.66 -15.51 -15.24
CA PRO A 130 19.80 -15.76 -16.41
C PRO A 130 20.62 -15.94 -17.68
N HIS A 131 20.02 -16.58 -18.68
CA HIS A 131 20.55 -16.59 -20.04
C HIS A 131 20.15 -15.28 -20.73
N ILE A 132 21.11 -14.59 -21.35
CA ILE A 132 20.91 -13.35 -22.11
C ILE A 132 21.33 -13.60 -23.55
N GLU A 133 20.43 -13.33 -24.48
CA GLU A 133 20.63 -13.41 -25.92
C GLU A 133 20.45 -12.03 -26.54
N GLU A 134 21.53 -11.52 -27.14
CA GLU A 134 21.52 -10.25 -27.85
C GLU A 134 20.99 -10.45 -29.28
N GLN A 135 19.90 -9.76 -29.62
CA GLN A 135 19.35 -9.75 -30.98
C GLN A 135 19.41 -8.35 -31.58
N ALA A 136 19.19 -8.26 -32.90
CA ALA A 136 19.26 -7.00 -33.64
C ALA A 136 18.25 -5.96 -33.15
N ARG A 137 17.03 -6.37 -32.78
CA ARG A 137 15.93 -5.47 -32.38
C ARG A 137 15.54 -5.56 -30.90
N ALA A 138 16.05 -6.55 -30.19
CA ALA A 138 15.71 -6.80 -28.79
C ALA A 138 16.86 -7.49 -28.05
N VAL A 139 16.77 -7.53 -26.74
CA VAL A 139 17.54 -8.43 -25.89
C VAL A 139 16.56 -9.39 -25.24
N ILE A 140 16.81 -10.70 -25.37
CA ILE A 140 15.99 -11.74 -24.76
C ILE A 140 16.70 -12.25 -23.51
N VAL A 141 16.02 -12.19 -22.37
CA VAL A 141 16.50 -12.77 -21.13
C VAL A 141 15.59 -13.92 -20.75
N SER A 142 16.14 -15.08 -20.37
CA SER A 142 15.35 -16.25 -20.03
C SER A 142 15.88 -17.01 -18.82
N HIS A 143 14.94 -17.53 -18.02
CA HIS A 143 15.24 -18.43 -16.90
C HIS A 143 13.96 -19.15 -16.45
N GLY A 144 14.04 -20.45 -16.16
CA GLY A 144 12.97 -21.17 -15.44
C GLY A 144 11.58 -21.10 -16.10
N GLY A 145 11.50 -21.02 -17.43
CA GLY A 145 10.24 -20.90 -18.17
C GLY A 145 9.67 -19.47 -18.26
N LEU A 146 10.38 -18.48 -17.70
CA LEU A 146 10.15 -17.05 -17.91
C LEU A 146 11.04 -16.55 -19.06
N GLN A 147 10.44 -15.76 -19.95
CA GLN A 147 11.15 -15.09 -21.04
C GLN A 147 10.78 -13.60 -21.04
N PHE A 148 11.81 -12.77 -20.93
CA PHE A 148 11.74 -11.32 -20.99
C PHE A 148 12.24 -10.87 -22.36
N SER A 149 11.47 -10.04 -23.04
CA SER A 149 11.89 -9.39 -24.28
C SER A 149 11.96 -7.88 -24.07
N LEU A 150 13.15 -7.33 -24.23
CA LEU A 150 13.45 -5.91 -24.14
C LEU A 150 13.71 -5.38 -25.55
N GLN A 151 12.73 -4.73 -26.16
CA GLN A 151 12.90 -4.09 -27.47
C GLN A 151 13.84 -2.89 -27.36
N ARG A 152 14.69 -2.68 -28.36
CA ARG A 152 15.74 -1.65 -28.30
C ARG A 152 15.23 -0.23 -28.55
N ASP A 153 14.52 -0.03 -29.65
CA ASP A 153 14.10 1.29 -30.12
C ASP A 153 12.83 1.15 -30.98
N PRO A 154 11.65 1.60 -30.51
CA PRO A 154 11.38 2.08 -29.15
C PRO A 154 11.54 1.00 -28.09
N PHE A 155 11.89 1.45 -26.87
CA PHE A 155 11.92 0.58 -25.71
C PHE A 155 10.52 0.02 -25.44
N ALA A 156 10.46 -1.31 -25.34
CA ALA A 156 9.27 -2.04 -24.93
C ALA A 156 9.71 -3.19 -24.04
N PHE A 157 8.91 -3.50 -23.04
CA PHE A 157 9.13 -4.63 -22.16
C PHE A 157 7.97 -5.60 -22.28
N SER A 158 8.28 -6.88 -22.43
CA SER A 158 7.29 -7.96 -22.29
C SER A 158 7.86 -9.13 -21.52
N LEU A 159 7.00 -9.76 -20.74
CA LEU A 159 7.28 -10.98 -20.00
C LEU A 159 6.26 -12.03 -20.41
N THR A 160 6.77 -13.22 -20.71
CA THR A 160 5.96 -14.41 -20.98
C THR A 160 6.36 -15.56 -20.06
N GLN A 161 5.41 -16.41 -19.70
CA GLN A 161 5.62 -17.58 -18.87
C GLN A 161 4.98 -18.81 -19.53
N GLN A 162 5.62 -19.99 -19.41
CA GLN A 162 5.10 -21.28 -19.90
C GLN A 162 4.72 -21.28 -21.40
N ALA A 163 5.70 -21.05 -22.28
CA ALA A 163 5.49 -21.05 -23.74
C ALA A 163 4.36 -20.09 -24.20
N ASN A 164 4.35 -18.87 -23.64
CA ASN A 164 3.36 -17.81 -23.90
C ASN A 164 1.95 -18.07 -23.37
N HIS A 165 1.78 -19.01 -22.42
CA HIS A 165 0.48 -19.21 -21.77
C HIS A 165 0.04 -17.98 -20.96
N TYR A 166 1.00 -17.26 -20.36
CA TYR A 166 0.76 -15.97 -19.72
C TYR A 166 1.67 -14.91 -20.32
N SER A 167 1.13 -13.71 -20.54
CA SER A 167 1.89 -12.58 -21.10
C SER A 167 1.52 -11.27 -20.43
N TRP A 168 2.50 -10.42 -20.20
CA TRP A 168 2.31 -9.05 -19.75
C TRP A 168 3.29 -8.13 -20.45
N SER A 169 2.83 -7.00 -20.97
CA SER A 169 3.66 -6.09 -21.77
C SER A 169 3.32 -4.63 -21.54
N THR A 170 4.31 -3.76 -21.78
CA THR A 170 4.10 -2.32 -21.88
C THR A 170 3.19 -1.97 -23.07
N ALA A 171 2.31 -0.98 -22.91
CA ALA A 171 1.50 -0.45 -24.01
C ALA A 171 2.35 0.50 -24.87
N THR A 172 2.89 0.00 -25.99
CA THR A 172 3.86 0.74 -26.81
C THR A 172 3.28 1.31 -28.11
N ASP A 173 2.08 0.86 -28.49
CA ASP A 173 1.39 1.23 -29.73
C ASP A 173 0.05 1.94 -29.48
N ASP A 174 -0.26 2.31 -28.24
CA ASP A 174 -1.49 3.02 -27.88
C ASP A 174 -1.45 4.48 -28.34
N ARG A 175 -1.97 4.70 -29.55
CA ARG A 175 -1.88 5.97 -30.27
C ARG A 175 -3.24 6.49 -30.72
N ASP A 176 -3.36 7.81 -30.73
CA ASP A 176 -4.55 8.50 -31.21
C ASP A 176 -4.59 8.57 -32.76
N VAL A 177 -5.62 9.23 -33.30
CA VAL A 177 -5.79 9.43 -34.75
C VAL A 177 -4.69 10.29 -35.38
N HIS A 178 -3.93 11.04 -34.58
CA HIS A 178 -2.77 11.81 -35.01
C HIS A 178 -1.49 10.96 -35.00
N GLY A 179 -1.52 9.78 -34.38
CA GLY A 179 -0.37 8.91 -34.16
C GLY A 179 0.38 9.22 -32.86
N LEU A 180 -0.10 10.15 -32.04
CA LEU A 180 0.52 10.53 -30.77
C LEU A 180 0.14 9.51 -29.70
N LEU A 181 1.04 9.28 -28.74
CA LEU A 181 0.77 8.34 -27.65
C LEU A 181 -0.36 8.88 -26.76
N CYS A 182 -1.34 8.03 -26.48
CA CYS A 182 -2.42 8.33 -25.53
C CYS A 182 -1.91 8.22 -24.08
N THR A 183 -0.96 7.31 -23.82
CA THR A 183 -0.36 7.15 -22.49
C THR A 183 1.16 7.14 -22.59
N PRO A 184 1.89 7.74 -21.63
CA PRO A 184 3.35 7.76 -21.69
C PRO A 184 3.92 6.35 -21.38
N PRO A 185 5.00 5.90 -22.05
CA PRO A 185 5.74 4.68 -21.72
C PRO A 185 6.35 4.75 -20.32
N PRO A 186 6.83 3.65 -19.70
CA PRO A 186 7.36 3.69 -18.34
C PRO A 186 8.43 4.77 -18.13
N GLY A 187 8.38 5.48 -17.01
CA GLY A 187 9.25 6.63 -16.80
C GLY A 187 9.06 7.33 -15.46
N ILE A 188 9.59 8.56 -15.37
CA ILE A 188 9.46 9.43 -14.21
C ILE A 188 9.01 10.84 -14.62
N ALA A 189 8.38 11.56 -13.70
CA ALA A 189 7.90 12.91 -13.93
C ALA A 189 8.09 13.78 -12.69
N THR A 190 8.23 15.09 -12.91
CA THR A 190 8.14 16.09 -11.84
C THR A 190 6.85 16.85 -12.02
N THR A 191 6.01 16.83 -10.98
CA THR A 191 4.75 17.59 -10.96
C THR A 191 5.03 19.10 -10.85
N SER A 192 4.03 19.92 -11.13
CA SER A 192 4.09 21.37 -10.91
C SER A 192 4.35 21.77 -9.46
N ALA A 193 4.09 20.87 -8.50
CA ALA A 193 4.39 21.04 -7.08
C ALA A 193 5.78 20.47 -6.68
N GLU A 194 6.67 20.28 -7.65
CA GLU A 194 8.03 19.74 -7.49
C GLU A 194 8.10 18.34 -6.85
N ARG A 195 6.99 17.60 -6.89
CA ARG A 195 6.96 16.21 -6.44
C ARG A 195 7.44 15.28 -7.54
N GLN A 196 8.32 14.37 -7.19
CA GLN A 196 8.78 13.30 -8.07
C GLN A 196 7.77 12.15 -8.12
N GLU A 197 7.58 11.60 -9.32
CA GLU A 197 6.68 10.49 -9.57
C GLU A 197 7.32 9.49 -10.55
N ALA A 198 6.96 8.22 -10.42
CA ALA A 198 7.33 7.16 -11.35
C ALA A 198 6.06 6.47 -11.83
N TYR A 199 6.05 6.04 -13.08
CA TYR A 199 4.86 5.44 -13.66
C TYR A 199 5.20 4.31 -14.62
N TRP A 200 4.24 3.40 -14.77
CA TRP A 200 4.31 2.28 -15.70
C TRP A 200 2.97 2.10 -16.39
N THR A 201 3.02 1.98 -17.71
CA THR A 201 1.86 1.74 -18.55
C THR A 201 1.96 0.36 -19.18
N TRP A 202 0.91 -0.45 -19.04
CA TRP A 202 0.81 -1.79 -19.59
C TRP A 202 -0.43 -1.96 -20.46
N SER A 203 -0.38 -2.94 -21.35
CA SER A 203 -1.48 -3.26 -22.27
C SER A 203 -2.60 -4.01 -21.55
N LEU A 204 -3.84 -3.74 -21.95
CA LEU A 204 -5.02 -4.47 -21.52
C LEU A 204 -5.59 -5.30 -22.67
N ALA A 205 -6.01 -6.54 -22.39
CA ALA A 205 -6.75 -7.33 -23.36
C ALA A 205 -8.18 -6.79 -23.55
N PRO A 206 -8.83 -7.00 -24.71
CA PRO A 206 -10.16 -6.47 -24.99
C PRO A 206 -11.20 -6.80 -23.92
N ASP A 207 -11.21 -8.02 -23.39
CA ASP A 207 -12.20 -8.51 -22.41
C ASP A 207 -11.62 -8.68 -20.99
N GLU A 208 -10.42 -8.15 -20.74
CA GLU A 208 -9.79 -8.19 -19.43
C GLU A 208 -10.62 -7.46 -18.35
N HIS A 209 -10.77 -8.09 -17.19
CA HIS A 209 -11.40 -7.52 -16.01
C HIS A 209 -10.37 -7.28 -14.91
N LEU A 210 -10.55 -6.20 -14.15
CA LEU A 210 -9.56 -5.72 -13.18
C LEU A 210 -10.19 -5.57 -11.80
N TYR A 211 -9.62 -6.22 -10.78
CA TYR A 211 -10.19 -6.32 -9.44
C TYR A 211 -9.19 -5.93 -8.35
N GLY A 212 -9.70 -5.77 -7.12
CA GLY A 212 -8.88 -5.53 -5.94
C GLY A 212 -8.74 -4.05 -5.62
N LEU A 213 -7.50 -3.61 -5.42
CA LEU A 213 -7.15 -2.26 -4.98
C LEU A 213 -7.63 -1.89 -3.56
N GLY A 214 -8.09 -2.86 -2.80
CA GLY A 214 -8.57 -2.71 -1.43
C GLY A 214 -10.09 -2.69 -1.31
N GLU A 215 -10.59 -2.06 -0.25
CA GLU A 215 -12.02 -1.86 -0.04
C GLU A 215 -12.54 -0.80 -1.02
N ARG A 216 -13.51 -1.18 -1.84
CA ARG A 216 -14.14 -0.29 -2.83
C ARG A 216 -15.65 -0.36 -2.70
N PHE A 217 -16.28 0.80 -2.75
CA PHE A 217 -17.74 0.95 -2.68
C PHE A 217 -18.36 1.35 -4.02
N ASN A 218 -17.54 1.36 -5.06
CA ASN A 218 -17.96 1.50 -6.44
C ASN A 218 -18.25 0.11 -7.06
N GLY A 219 -18.17 -0.01 -8.38
CA GLY A 219 -18.36 -1.31 -9.05
C GLY A 219 -17.26 -2.31 -8.70
N PHE A 220 -17.57 -3.61 -8.67
CA PHE A 220 -16.60 -4.65 -8.35
C PHE A 220 -15.44 -4.71 -9.36
N ASP A 221 -15.77 -4.66 -10.66
CA ASP A 221 -14.79 -4.48 -11.73
C ASP A 221 -14.35 -3.01 -11.79
N GLN A 222 -13.02 -2.84 -11.75
CA GLN A 222 -12.33 -1.56 -11.73
C GLN A 222 -11.92 -1.10 -13.14
N ARG A 223 -12.14 -1.90 -14.19
CA ARG A 223 -11.95 -1.44 -15.56
C ARG A 223 -12.84 -0.23 -15.86
N GLY A 224 -12.29 0.73 -16.60
CA GLY A 224 -12.92 2.02 -16.89
C GLY A 224 -12.88 3.01 -15.73
N ARG A 225 -12.02 2.82 -14.72
CA ARG A 225 -11.93 3.71 -13.55
C ARG A 225 -10.55 4.35 -13.36
N ASN A 226 -10.57 5.53 -12.75
CA ASN A 226 -9.41 6.21 -12.20
C ASN A 226 -9.52 6.15 -10.68
N LEU A 227 -8.49 5.65 -10.01
CA LEU A 227 -8.51 5.49 -8.55
C LEU A 227 -7.23 6.02 -7.95
N THR A 228 -7.39 6.75 -6.85
CA THR A 228 -6.27 7.17 -6.00
C THR A 228 -6.27 6.29 -4.76
N LEU A 229 -5.23 5.47 -4.63
CA LEU A 229 -4.96 4.71 -3.43
C LEU A 229 -4.32 5.68 -2.43
N TRP A 230 -5.16 6.32 -1.63
CA TRP A 230 -4.76 7.17 -0.52
C TRP A 230 -5.71 6.98 0.66
N THR A 231 -5.18 6.48 1.78
CA THR A 231 -6.01 6.22 2.96
C THR A 231 -6.48 7.53 3.58
N GLN A 232 -7.79 7.68 3.65
CA GLN A 232 -8.48 8.82 4.23
C GLN A 232 -9.77 8.37 4.92
N ASP A 233 -10.30 9.23 5.80
CA ASP A 233 -11.67 9.04 6.26
C ASP A 233 -12.62 9.29 5.09
N ALA A 234 -13.34 8.25 4.69
CA ALA A 234 -14.25 8.29 3.55
C ALA A 234 -15.62 8.87 3.92
N TRP A 235 -15.87 9.19 5.19
CA TRP A 235 -17.15 9.67 5.72
C TRP A 235 -18.34 8.77 5.34
N GLY A 236 -18.09 7.47 5.16
CA GLY A 236 -19.10 6.50 4.73
C GLY A 236 -18.60 5.55 3.65
N THR A 237 -19.57 4.91 2.97
CA THR A 237 -19.35 3.82 2.03
C THR A 237 -20.06 4.06 0.70
N THR A 238 -20.16 5.33 0.29
CA THR A 238 -20.92 5.75 -0.90
C THR A 238 -20.08 6.53 -1.92
N THR A 239 -18.77 6.61 -1.72
CA THR A 239 -17.83 7.33 -2.59
C THR A 239 -16.65 6.43 -2.99
N ASP A 240 -15.80 6.91 -3.91
CA ASP A 240 -14.56 6.21 -4.29
C ASP A 240 -13.48 6.27 -3.20
N ALA A 241 -13.63 7.16 -2.20
CA ALA A 241 -12.75 7.20 -1.05
C ALA A 241 -12.88 5.91 -0.23
N ALA A 242 -11.77 5.44 0.33
CA ALA A 242 -11.74 4.20 1.09
C ALA A 242 -10.85 4.29 2.32
N TYR A 243 -11.28 3.60 3.38
CA TYR A 243 -10.50 3.42 4.61
C TYR A 243 -9.36 2.41 4.44
N LYS A 244 -9.48 1.49 3.47
CA LYS A 244 -8.56 0.35 3.28
C LYS A 244 -8.11 0.26 1.83
N ASN A 245 -7.26 1.20 1.42
CA ASN A 245 -6.61 1.13 0.12
C ASN A 245 -5.49 0.09 0.17
N ILE A 246 -5.50 -0.87 -0.75
CA ILE A 246 -4.48 -1.91 -0.84
C ILE A 246 -3.84 -1.82 -2.23
N PRO A 247 -2.52 -1.61 -2.37
CA PRO A 247 -1.87 -1.46 -3.66
C PRO A 247 -1.66 -2.80 -4.38
N PHE A 248 -2.73 -3.61 -4.47
CA PHE A 248 -2.73 -4.90 -5.15
C PHE A 248 -3.89 -4.97 -6.15
N LEU A 249 -3.56 -5.14 -7.42
CA LEU A 249 -4.49 -5.35 -8.53
C LEU A 249 -4.49 -6.83 -8.92
N LEU A 250 -5.66 -7.36 -9.26
CA LEU A 250 -5.83 -8.70 -9.81
C LEU A 250 -6.51 -8.61 -11.18
N SER A 251 -5.96 -9.27 -12.19
CA SER A 251 -6.51 -9.33 -13.55
C SER A 251 -7.16 -10.68 -13.85
N SER A 252 -8.17 -10.69 -14.72
CA SER A 252 -8.70 -11.92 -15.31
C SER A 252 -7.71 -12.59 -16.27
N GLU A 253 -6.71 -11.87 -16.77
CA GLU A 253 -5.66 -12.39 -17.66
C GLU A 253 -4.51 -13.04 -16.87
N HIS A 254 -4.85 -13.73 -15.77
CA HIS A 254 -3.94 -14.59 -15.00
C HIS A 254 -2.71 -13.90 -14.39
N TYR A 255 -2.80 -12.59 -14.11
CA TYR A 255 -1.75 -11.86 -13.40
C TYR A 255 -2.29 -10.97 -12.28
N GLY A 256 -1.43 -10.67 -11.32
CA GLY A 256 -1.64 -9.66 -10.29
C GLY A 256 -0.46 -8.70 -10.22
N LEU A 257 -0.73 -7.45 -9.84
CA LEU A 257 0.26 -6.39 -9.67
C LEU A 257 0.24 -5.90 -8.23
N PHE A 258 1.36 -6.03 -7.52
CA PHE A 258 1.54 -5.44 -6.20
C PHE A 258 2.51 -4.26 -6.28
N PHE A 259 2.00 -3.04 -6.06
CA PHE A 259 2.81 -1.83 -6.01
C PHE A 259 3.39 -1.68 -4.61
N HIS A 260 4.68 -2.00 -4.45
CA HIS A 260 5.37 -2.01 -3.17
C HIS A 260 5.80 -0.60 -2.78
N THR A 261 4.83 0.22 -2.40
CA THR A 261 5.03 1.58 -1.90
C THR A 261 4.00 1.94 -0.84
N PRO A 262 4.36 2.74 0.17
CA PRO A 262 3.42 3.34 1.09
C PRO A 262 2.88 4.69 0.58
N ASN A 263 3.49 5.26 -0.46
CA ASN A 263 3.10 6.56 -1.01
C ASN A 263 1.75 6.46 -1.73
N GLU A 264 1.22 7.62 -2.11
CA GLU A 264 0.05 7.68 -2.96
C GLU A 264 0.30 6.94 -4.28
N VAL A 265 -0.69 6.13 -4.69
CA VAL A 265 -0.68 5.41 -5.96
C VAL A 265 -1.91 5.81 -6.73
N GLN A 266 -1.75 6.31 -7.93
CA GLN A 266 -2.83 6.59 -8.86
C GLN A 266 -2.85 5.50 -9.93
N VAL A 267 -4.02 4.91 -10.17
CA VAL A 267 -4.22 3.96 -11.25
C VAL A 267 -5.29 4.46 -12.21
N ARG A 268 -5.00 4.35 -13.51
CA ARG A 268 -5.92 4.62 -14.60
C ARG A 268 -6.12 3.34 -15.38
N LEU A 269 -7.30 2.75 -15.31
CA LEU A 269 -7.55 1.39 -15.75
C LEU A 269 -8.44 1.38 -17.00
N GLY A 270 -7.89 1.65 -18.18
CA GLY A 270 -8.69 1.64 -19.42
C GLY A 270 -9.49 2.93 -19.66
N THR A 271 -9.17 4.03 -18.99
CA THR A 271 -9.92 5.32 -19.06
C THR A 271 -9.36 6.28 -20.09
N THR A 272 -8.03 6.41 -20.16
CA THR A 272 -7.35 7.19 -21.19
C THR A 272 -7.45 6.51 -22.55
N SER A 273 -7.25 5.18 -22.57
CA SER A 273 -7.45 4.31 -23.71
C SER A 273 -7.96 2.97 -23.20
N GLY A 274 -8.96 2.38 -23.86
CA GLY A 274 -9.48 1.07 -23.48
C GLY A 274 -8.47 -0.08 -23.64
N ARG A 275 -7.30 0.19 -24.25
CA ARG A 275 -6.21 -0.76 -24.52
C ARG A 275 -5.06 -0.69 -23.51
N ALA A 276 -5.08 0.28 -22.59
CA ALA A 276 -3.95 0.51 -21.69
C ALA A 276 -4.41 0.83 -20.26
N ALA A 277 -3.60 0.40 -19.31
CA ALA A 277 -3.68 0.83 -17.93
C ALA A 277 -2.35 1.43 -17.49
N ARG A 278 -2.41 2.35 -16.53
CA ARG A 278 -1.24 3.04 -15.99
C ARG A 278 -1.30 3.08 -14.47
N VAL A 279 -0.16 2.84 -13.85
CA VAL A 279 0.10 3.14 -12.44
C VAL A 279 1.07 4.31 -12.36
N GLN A 280 0.85 5.19 -11.40
CA GLN A 280 1.72 6.31 -11.07
C GLN A 280 1.89 6.33 -9.54
N VAL A 281 3.13 6.34 -9.07
CA VAL A 281 3.47 6.38 -7.64
C VAL A 281 4.12 7.72 -7.32
N SER A 282 3.78 8.32 -6.17
CA SER A 282 4.36 9.60 -5.74
C SER A 282 5.76 9.45 -5.15
N GLU A 283 6.68 8.95 -5.96
CA GLU A 283 8.13 8.87 -5.72
C GLU A 283 8.89 8.59 -7.02
N GLU A 284 10.19 8.89 -7.09
CA GLU A 284 11.04 8.65 -8.27
C GLU A 284 11.48 7.19 -8.48
N LEU A 285 10.89 6.24 -7.74
CA LEU A 285 11.21 4.82 -7.83
C LEU A 285 9.93 3.98 -7.82
N LEU A 286 9.64 3.35 -8.95
CA LEU A 286 8.60 2.33 -9.03
C LEU A 286 9.17 0.99 -8.55
N ASP A 287 8.46 0.32 -7.64
CA ASP A 287 8.77 -1.02 -7.14
C ASP A 287 7.50 -1.87 -7.25
N LEU A 288 7.46 -2.74 -8.25
CA LEU A 288 6.27 -3.49 -8.67
C LEU A 288 6.57 -4.99 -8.64
N TYR A 289 5.70 -5.78 -8.03
CA TYR A 289 5.71 -7.23 -8.17
C TYR A 289 4.62 -7.65 -9.16
N LEU A 290 5.02 -8.38 -10.20
CA LEU A 290 4.15 -9.04 -11.16
C LEU A 290 4.05 -10.52 -10.80
N ILE A 291 2.83 -10.99 -10.58
CA ILE A 291 2.53 -12.33 -10.09
C ILE A 291 1.65 -13.04 -11.11
N PHE A 292 2.11 -14.13 -11.72
CA PHE A 292 1.30 -14.98 -12.58
C PHE A 292 0.65 -16.12 -11.82
N GLY A 293 -0.49 -16.60 -12.31
CA GLY A 293 -1.07 -17.84 -11.81
C GLY A 293 -2.32 -18.25 -12.57
N GLU A 294 -2.52 -19.57 -12.68
CA GLU A 294 -3.66 -20.17 -13.39
C GLU A 294 -5.01 -19.70 -12.83
N THR A 295 -5.09 -19.44 -11.53
CA THR A 295 -6.32 -18.98 -10.88
C THR A 295 -6.08 -17.73 -10.02
N PRO A 296 -7.14 -16.93 -9.77
CA PRO A 296 -7.11 -15.88 -8.75
C PRO A 296 -6.56 -16.36 -7.40
N LYS A 297 -6.86 -17.60 -7.00
CA LYS A 297 -6.41 -18.19 -5.73
C LYS A 297 -4.90 -18.41 -5.70
N SER A 298 -4.29 -18.87 -6.79
CA SER A 298 -2.84 -19.05 -6.86
C SER A 298 -2.10 -17.71 -6.79
N ILE A 299 -2.61 -16.68 -7.49
CA ILE A 299 -2.05 -15.33 -7.46
C ILE A 299 -2.13 -14.75 -6.03
N LEU A 300 -3.29 -14.88 -5.37
CA LEU A 300 -3.46 -14.44 -3.98
C LEU A 300 -2.61 -15.24 -2.99
N SER A 301 -2.38 -16.53 -3.23
CA SER A 301 -1.50 -17.34 -2.38
C SER A 301 -0.06 -16.84 -2.44
N GLU A 302 0.44 -16.51 -3.64
CA GLU A 302 1.77 -15.93 -3.83
C GLU A 302 1.85 -14.52 -3.21
N TYR A 303 0.86 -13.67 -3.46
CA TYR A 303 0.79 -12.34 -2.86
C TYR A 303 0.83 -12.39 -1.32
N THR A 304 0.00 -13.24 -0.71
CA THR A 304 -0.03 -13.40 0.76
C THR A 304 1.19 -14.13 1.32
N GLN A 305 1.95 -14.85 0.49
CA GLN A 305 3.26 -15.37 0.88
C GLN A 305 4.29 -14.24 1.02
N LEU A 306 4.19 -13.18 0.21
CA LEU A 306 5.02 -11.97 0.31
C LEU A 306 4.60 -11.07 1.48
N THR A 307 3.30 -10.82 1.62
CA THR A 307 2.76 -9.79 2.53
C THR A 307 2.22 -10.32 3.86
N GLY A 308 2.11 -11.65 3.99
CA GLY A 308 1.59 -12.33 5.15
C GLY A 308 0.18 -12.89 4.95
N ARG A 309 -0.02 -14.11 5.46
CA ARG A 309 -1.30 -14.81 5.43
C ARG A 309 -2.16 -14.35 6.61
N ALA A 310 -3.46 -14.18 6.36
CA ALA A 310 -4.43 -13.97 7.42
C ALA A 310 -4.39 -15.15 8.40
N THR A 311 -4.29 -14.86 9.70
CA THR A 311 -4.31 -15.88 10.74
C THR A 311 -5.74 -16.30 11.04
N MET A 312 -5.93 -17.57 11.41
CA MET A 312 -7.24 -18.04 11.88
C MET A 312 -7.62 -17.30 13.17
N ILE A 313 -8.81 -16.71 13.19
CA ILE A 313 -9.33 -16.02 14.37
C ILE A 313 -9.99 -17.01 15.35
N PRO A 314 -10.09 -16.67 16.65
CA PRO A 314 -10.80 -17.51 17.62
C PRO A 314 -12.25 -17.77 17.22
N ARG A 315 -12.78 -18.94 17.57
CA ARG A 315 -14.15 -19.35 17.18
C ARG A 315 -15.23 -18.33 17.57
N TRP A 316 -15.13 -17.72 18.76
CA TRP A 316 -16.10 -16.71 19.24
C TRP A 316 -16.14 -15.46 18.36
N ALA A 317 -15.09 -15.16 17.59
CA ALA A 317 -15.05 -13.98 16.73
C ALA A 317 -15.97 -14.12 15.50
N PHE A 318 -16.33 -15.36 15.13
CA PHE A 318 -17.35 -15.66 14.11
C PHE A 318 -18.79 -15.61 14.65
N GLY A 319 -18.94 -15.41 15.97
CA GLY A 319 -20.23 -15.30 16.63
C GLY A 319 -20.93 -13.96 16.37
N VAL A 320 -22.03 -13.72 17.08
CA VAL A 320 -22.76 -12.44 16.99
C VAL A 320 -22.06 -11.38 17.84
N TRP A 321 -21.81 -10.22 17.23
CA TRP A 321 -21.30 -9.02 17.88
C TRP A 321 -22.46 -8.04 18.04
N LEU A 322 -22.72 -7.62 19.28
CA LEU A 322 -23.67 -6.54 19.56
C LEU A 322 -22.93 -5.24 19.85
N SER A 323 -23.31 -4.20 19.11
CA SER A 323 -22.76 -2.86 19.23
C SER A 323 -23.84 -1.81 18.96
N ARG A 324 -23.59 -0.58 19.38
CA ARG A 324 -24.38 0.61 19.09
C ARG A 324 -23.48 1.84 19.18
N CYS A 325 -23.97 2.99 18.71
CA CYS A 325 -23.30 4.30 18.84
C CYS A 325 -23.22 4.74 20.32
N ARG A 326 -22.31 4.09 21.04
CA ARG A 326 -22.02 4.02 22.48
C ARG A 326 -23.13 3.54 23.42
N TYR A 327 -22.76 2.57 24.26
CA TYR A 327 -23.36 2.41 25.59
C TYR A 327 -22.81 3.51 26.50
N GLN A 328 -23.65 4.10 27.34
CA GLN A 328 -23.25 5.23 28.18
C GLN A 328 -22.63 4.79 29.49
N THR A 329 -23.08 3.68 30.07
CA THR A 329 -22.66 3.23 31.41
C THR A 329 -22.48 1.72 31.51
N ARG A 330 -21.80 1.28 32.58
CA ARG A 330 -21.71 -0.13 33.00
C ARG A 330 -23.10 -0.76 33.15
N ASP A 331 -24.01 -0.11 33.88
CA ASP A 331 -25.35 -0.63 34.13
C ASP A 331 -26.12 -0.91 32.83
N GLU A 332 -25.98 -0.03 31.83
CA GLU A 332 -26.60 -0.24 30.51
C GLU A 332 -26.06 -1.50 29.84
N VAL A 333 -24.74 -1.72 29.86
CA VAL A 333 -24.11 -2.90 29.26
C VAL A 333 -24.54 -4.18 29.98
N GLU A 334 -24.56 -4.18 31.31
CA GLU A 334 -24.97 -5.33 32.12
C GLU A 334 -26.47 -5.66 31.92
N ALA A 335 -27.34 -4.65 31.86
CA ALA A 335 -28.76 -4.83 31.58
C ALA A 335 -29.00 -5.40 30.17
N VAL A 336 -28.25 -4.94 29.16
CA VAL A 336 -28.30 -5.49 27.80
C VAL A 336 -27.82 -6.93 27.78
N ALA A 337 -26.71 -7.24 28.45
CA ALA A 337 -26.18 -8.60 28.55
C ALA A 337 -27.18 -9.57 29.21
N GLN A 338 -27.82 -9.14 30.31
CA GLN A 338 -28.86 -9.90 30.99
C GLN A 338 -30.04 -10.16 30.06
N ARG A 339 -30.55 -9.12 29.40
CA ARG A 339 -31.69 -9.23 28.49
C ARG A 339 -31.42 -10.18 27.32
N ILE A 340 -30.21 -10.16 26.76
CA ILE A 340 -29.78 -11.11 25.72
C ILE A 340 -29.90 -12.56 26.20
N ARG A 341 -29.53 -12.82 27.46
CA ARG A 341 -29.62 -14.17 28.05
C ARG A 341 -31.06 -14.56 28.36
N GLU A 342 -31.86 -13.64 28.87
CA GLU A 342 -33.30 -13.85 29.15
C GLU A 342 -34.11 -14.10 27.88
N GLU A 343 -33.79 -13.40 26.78
CA GLU A 343 -34.44 -13.55 25.48
C GLU A 343 -33.84 -14.69 24.64
N GLU A 344 -32.91 -15.48 25.20
CA GLU A 344 -32.26 -16.62 24.54
C GLU A 344 -31.59 -16.26 23.19
N VAL A 345 -31.08 -15.02 23.05
CA VAL A 345 -30.41 -14.55 21.84
C VAL A 345 -28.94 -14.97 21.85
N PRO A 346 -28.45 -15.71 20.83
CA PRO A 346 -27.03 -16.02 20.72
C PRO A 346 -26.20 -14.75 20.55
N CYS A 347 -25.23 -14.55 21.44
CA CYS A 347 -24.31 -13.40 21.37
C CYS A 347 -22.99 -13.74 22.07
N ASP A 348 -21.90 -13.50 21.34
CA ASP A 348 -20.54 -13.82 21.75
C ASP A 348 -19.75 -12.57 22.14
N VAL A 349 -20.02 -11.41 21.53
CA VAL A 349 -19.22 -10.20 21.75
C VAL A 349 -20.08 -8.96 22.03
N LEU A 350 -19.73 -8.21 23.07
CA LEU A 350 -20.25 -6.86 23.32
C LEU A 350 -19.14 -5.84 22.99
N HIS A 351 -19.42 -4.91 22.08
CA HIS A 351 -18.47 -3.86 21.72
C HIS A 351 -18.80 -2.53 22.40
N LEU A 352 -17.84 -1.97 23.13
CA LEU A 352 -17.95 -0.70 23.83
C LEU A 352 -17.23 0.40 23.06
N ASP A 353 -18.02 1.27 22.45
CA ASP A 353 -17.61 2.56 21.88
C ASP A 353 -17.02 3.51 22.96
N PRO A 354 -16.46 4.70 22.65
CA PRO A 354 -15.50 5.43 23.49
C PRO A 354 -15.96 5.86 24.90
N ALA A 355 -17.21 5.55 25.29
CA ALA A 355 -17.76 5.83 26.61
C ALA A 355 -16.98 5.22 27.78
N TRP A 356 -16.27 4.12 27.51
CA TRP A 356 -15.43 3.46 28.51
C TRP A 356 -14.24 4.32 28.94
N LEU A 357 -13.87 5.33 28.16
CA LEU A 357 -12.80 6.30 28.46
C LEU A 357 -13.30 7.45 29.33
N GLU A 358 -12.42 7.99 30.18
CA GLU A 358 -12.67 9.19 31.00
C GLU A 358 -13.13 10.38 30.14
N ARG A 359 -12.52 10.53 28.96
CA ARG A 359 -12.88 11.53 27.95
C ARG A 359 -13.39 10.82 26.70
N PRO A 360 -14.72 10.69 26.54
CA PRO A 360 -15.30 9.95 25.43
C PRO A 360 -15.41 10.83 24.17
N ASN A 361 -14.27 11.25 23.63
CA ASN A 361 -14.11 12.01 22.39
C ASN A 361 -13.19 11.26 21.41
N LEU A 362 -12.75 11.91 20.32
CA LEU A 362 -11.79 11.33 19.36
C LEU A 362 -10.35 11.27 19.91
N SER A 363 -10.19 10.87 21.17
CA SER A 363 -8.92 10.69 21.88
C SER A 363 -8.94 9.40 22.66
N CYS A 364 -7.84 8.65 22.65
CA CYS A 364 -7.71 7.39 23.39
C CYS A 364 -6.41 7.39 24.20
N ASP A 365 -6.51 7.72 25.49
CA ASP A 365 -5.39 7.68 26.44
C ASP A 365 -5.40 6.44 27.35
N PHE A 366 -6.34 5.52 27.11
CA PHE A 366 -6.54 4.28 27.86
C PHE A 366 -6.78 4.50 29.36
N VAL A 367 -7.39 5.63 29.73
CA VAL A 367 -7.87 5.90 31.10
C VAL A 367 -9.37 5.63 31.13
N SER A 368 -9.80 4.64 31.91
CA SER A 368 -11.21 4.29 32.03
C SER A 368 -12.01 5.36 32.80
N SER A 369 -13.27 5.55 32.44
CA SER A 369 -14.17 6.43 33.20
C SER A 369 -14.65 5.74 34.48
N ASP A 370 -14.19 6.20 35.64
CA ASP A 370 -14.69 5.71 36.93
C ASP A 370 -16.14 6.14 37.20
N THR A 371 -16.64 7.15 36.47
CA THR A 371 -18.03 7.62 36.57
C THR A 371 -18.98 6.76 35.74
N ASN A 372 -18.65 6.52 34.47
CA ASN A 372 -19.52 5.80 33.55
C ASN A 372 -19.33 4.28 33.65
N PHE A 373 -18.08 3.83 33.87
CA PHE A 373 -17.70 2.42 33.91
C PHE A 373 -16.89 2.09 35.18
N PRO A 374 -17.50 2.29 36.37
CA PRO A 374 -16.83 1.98 37.64
C PRO A 374 -16.42 0.51 37.67
N ALA A 375 -15.18 0.27 38.09
CA ALA A 375 -14.57 -1.05 38.18
C ALA A 375 -14.73 -1.89 36.90
N LEU A 376 -14.44 -1.26 35.75
CA LEU A 376 -14.46 -1.88 34.41
C LEU A 376 -13.85 -3.31 34.36
N PRO A 377 -12.69 -3.62 35.00
CA PRO A 377 -12.15 -4.98 34.99
C PRO A 377 -13.09 -6.04 35.58
N GLU A 378 -13.84 -5.68 36.63
CA GLU A 378 -14.79 -6.58 37.29
C GLU A 378 -16.00 -6.83 36.41
N MET A 379 -16.54 -5.79 35.77
CA MET A 379 -17.62 -5.89 34.78
C MET A 379 -17.23 -6.85 33.65
N ILE A 380 -16.04 -6.69 33.07
CA ILE A 380 -15.54 -7.56 32.00
C ILE A 380 -15.45 -9.02 32.49
N GLN A 381 -14.95 -9.26 33.71
CA GLN A 381 -14.92 -10.61 34.30
C GLN A 381 -16.32 -11.21 34.51
N GLN A 382 -17.29 -10.41 34.95
CA GLN A 382 -18.66 -10.88 35.14
C GLN A 382 -19.32 -11.25 33.80
N LEU A 383 -19.13 -10.43 32.77
CA LEU A 383 -19.63 -10.68 31.42
C LEU A 383 -18.94 -11.90 30.77
N ASP A 384 -17.64 -12.10 31.00
CA ASP A 384 -16.90 -13.28 30.53
C ASP A 384 -17.46 -14.58 31.14
N ARG A 385 -17.83 -14.58 32.42
CA ARG A 385 -18.48 -15.74 33.08
C ARG A 385 -19.85 -16.05 32.48
N GLN A 386 -20.51 -15.07 31.88
CA GLN A 386 -21.77 -15.24 31.16
C GLN A 386 -21.56 -15.63 29.68
N GLY A 387 -20.32 -15.84 29.25
CA GLY A 387 -19.95 -16.24 27.90
C GLY A 387 -19.72 -15.09 26.92
N PHE A 388 -19.75 -13.84 27.36
CA PHE A 388 -19.47 -12.69 26.50
C PHE A 388 -17.98 -12.35 26.45
N LYS A 389 -17.47 -12.01 25.27
CA LYS A 389 -16.20 -11.30 25.10
C LYS A 389 -16.46 -9.81 24.99
N ILE A 390 -15.56 -9.02 25.54
CA ILE A 390 -15.65 -7.56 25.47
C ILE A 390 -14.63 -7.03 24.46
N SER A 391 -15.11 -6.22 23.53
CA SER A 391 -14.29 -5.45 22.61
C SER A 391 -14.37 -3.98 23.00
N LEU A 392 -13.23 -3.30 23.13
CA LEU A 392 -13.17 -1.88 23.45
C LEU A 392 -12.75 -1.10 22.21
N TRP A 393 -13.37 0.05 22.00
CA TRP A 393 -12.97 1.01 20.98
C TRP A 393 -11.63 1.66 21.33
N GLU A 394 -10.75 1.79 20.34
CA GLU A 394 -9.43 2.41 20.48
C GLU A 394 -9.12 3.24 19.23
N LEU A 395 -8.30 4.28 19.37
CA LEU A 395 -7.90 5.16 18.27
C LEU A 395 -6.46 5.68 18.49
N PRO A 396 -5.64 5.89 17.43
CA PRO A 396 -4.25 6.31 17.58
C PRO A 396 -4.09 7.85 17.75
N TYR A 397 -5.05 8.51 18.40
CA TYR A 397 -5.02 9.96 18.64
C TYR A 397 -5.11 10.25 20.14
N ILE A 398 -4.43 11.30 20.59
CA ILE A 398 -4.53 11.78 21.96
C ILE A 398 -4.76 13.30 21.99
N SER A 399 -5.70 13.72 22.82
CA SER A 399 -5.96 15.13 23.10
C SER A 399 -4.82 15.73 23.93
N SER A 400 -4.48 16.99 23.68
CA SER A 400 -3.65 17.83 24.56
C SER A 400 -4.19 17.93 26.00
N HIS A 401 -5.49 17.67 26.18
CA HIS A 401 -6.19 17.70 27.46
C HIS A 401 -6.31 16.32 28.11
N ALA A 402 -5.83 15.25 27.45
CA ALA A 402 -5.87 13.90 27.98
C ALA A 402 -4.90 13.75 29.17
N ARG A 403 -5.23 12.88 30.13
CA ARG A 403 -4.46 12.73 31.37
C ARG A 403 -3.04 12.24 31.10
N ARG A 404 -2.86 11.41 30.07
CA ARG A 404 -1.55 10.86 29.67
C ARG A 404 -0.84 11.65 28.56
N PHE A 405 -1.31 12.86 28.23
CA PHE A 405 -0.69 13.65 27.17
C PHE A 405 0.77 13.99 27.47
N GLN A 406 1.04 14.55 28.66
CA GLN A 406 2.38 14.98 29.05
C GLN A 406 3.35 13.79 29.14
N GLU A 407 2.89 12.66 29.70
CA GLU A 407 3.66 11.41 29.75
C GLU A 407 4.07 10.96 28.33
N ALA A 408 3.14 10.96 27.38
CA ALA A 408 3.42 10.59 26.00
C ALA A 408 4.35 11.58 25.28
N ALA A 409 4.23 12.88 25.59
CA ALA A 409 5.11 13.92 25.06
C ALA A 409 6.56 13.77 25.56
N GLU A 410 6.74 13.62 26.87
CA GLU A 410 8.05 13.45 27.53
C GLU A 410 8.75 12.18 27.08
N ALA A 411 7.98 11.12 26.81
CA ALA A 411 8.49 9.86 26.29
C ALA A 411 8.76 9.90 24.76
N GLY A 412 8.38 10.97 24.07
CA GLY A 412 8.64 11.18 22.63
C GLY A 412 7.78 10.30 21.71
N TYR A 413 6.56 9.96 22.12
CA TYR A 413 5.67 9.04 21.37
C TYR A 413 4.91 9.67 20.21
N PHE A 414 4.96 10.99 20.02
CA PHE A 414 4.20 11.68 18.96
C PHE A 414 4.92 11.74 17.62
N LEU A 415 4.14 11.78 16.54
CA LEU A 415 4.69 12.06 15.21
C LEU A 415 5.21 13.48 15.20
N LYS A 416 6.38 13.66 14.61
CA LYS A 416 7.05 14.96 14.53
C LYS A 416 7.06 15.46 13.10
N ASN A 417 6.86 16.77 12.93
CA ASN A 417 7.04 17.46 11.66
C ASN A 417 8.55 17.56 11.32
N ALA A 418 8.88 18.20 10.19
CA ALA A 418 10.28 18.41 9.79
C ALA A 418 11.07 19.28 10.78
N ALA A 419 10.40 20.13 11.56
CA ALA A 419 10.99 20.94 12.62
C ALA A 419 11.18 20.18 13.95
N GLY A 420 10.74 18.91 14.03
CA GLY A 420 10.86 18.09 15.24
C GLY A 420 9.73 18.27 16.26
N GLU A 421 8.69 19.03 15.92
CA GLU A 421 7.55 19.34 16.78
C GLU A 421 6.41 18.32 16.58
N PRO A 422 5.66 17.97 17.63
CA PRO A 422 4.48 17.11 17.49
C PRO A 422 3.49 17.61 16.44
N ILE A 423 3.00 16.72 15.58
CA ILE A 423 1.98 17.03 14.58
C ILE A 423 0.61 17.07 15.25
N SER A 424 -0.07 18.20 15.14
CA SER A 424 -1.44 18.43 15.59
C SER A 424 -2.42 18.59 14.44
N GLY A 425 -3.70 18.34 14.71
CA GLY A 425 -4.82 18.58 13.80
C GLY A 425 -6.10 18.76 14.61
N ASP A 426 -7.04 19.56 14.11
CA ASP A 426 -8.36 19.73 14.72
C ASP A 426 -9.37 18.84 13.99
N PHE A 427 -10.01 17.95 14.75
CA PHE A 427 -11.02 17.00 14.24
C PHE A 427 -12.45 17.37 14.66
N GLY A 428 -12.67 18.58 15.16
CA GLY A 428 -13.98 19.09 15.57
C GLY A 428 -14.42 18.63 16.96
N SER A 429 -14.36 19.56 17.92
CA SER A 429 -15.03 19.62 19.24
C SER A 429 -14.83 18.48 20.26
N PRO A 430 -14.40 18.78 21.51
CA PRO A 430 -13.24 19.56 21.91
C PRO A 430 -12.04 18.65 22.30
N PRO A 431 -10.81 19.16 22.17
CA PRO A 431 -9.95 19.07 21.00
C PRO A 431 -9.13 17.77 21.03
N ALA A 432 -9.24 16.93 20.00
CA ALA A 432 -8.27 15.85 19.78
C ALA A 432 -7.10 16.45 18.99
N GLU A 433 -5.99 16.76 19.66
CA GLU A 433 -4.98 17.66 19.11
C GLU A 433 -3.67 17.01 18.69
N VAL A 434 -3.41 15.70 18.84
CA VAL A 434 -2.11 15.13 18.44
C VAL A 434 -2.21 13.70 17.87
N ILE A 435 -1.42 13.45 16.82
CA ILE A 435 -1.27 12.15 16.18
C ILE A 435 -0.15 11.33 16.85
N PHE A 436 -0.46 10.09 17.25
CA PHE A 436 0.52 9.15 17.79
C PHE A 436 1.50 8.67 16.71
N ALA A 437 2.79 8.55 17.06
CA ALA A 437 3.78 7.83 16.27
C ALA A 437 3.97 6.40 16.79
N PRO A 438 3.81 5.39 15.94
CA PRO A 438 4.28 4.04 16.24
C PRO A 438 5.80 3.91 16.03
N SER A 439 6.59 4.96 16.28
CA SER A 439 8.06 4.95 16.12
C SER A 439 8.79 4.02 17.12
N LEU A 440 8.04 3.28 17.95
CA LEU A 440 8.54 2.20 18.81
C LEU A 440 8.31 0.79 18.26
N ILE A 441 7.99 0.65 16.96
CA ILE A 441 7.93 -0.66 16.31
C ILE A 441 9.35 -1.16 15.99
N LEU A 442 9.96 -1.82 16.98
CA LEU A 442 10.96 -2.87 16.76
C LEU A 442 10.46 -4.17 17.40
N PRO A 443 10.81 -5.35 16.84
CA PRO A 443 10.47 -6.62 17.47
C PRO A 443 11.07 -6.68 18.87
N ILE A 444 10.26 -7.02 19.87
CA ILE A 444 10.72 -7.32 21.23
C ILE A 444 11.77 -8.45 21.12
N PRO A 445 13.05 -8.23 21.48
CA PRO A 445 14.03 -9.31 21.49
C PRO A 445 13.63 -10.33 22.57
N PRO A 446 13.88 -11.63 22.39
CA PRO A 446 13.50 -12.69 23.33
C PRO A 446 14.07 -12.57 24.76
N ARG A 447 14.89 -11.56 25.07
CA ARG A 447 15.72 -11.50 26.29
C ARG A 447 15.85 -10.15 27.01
N ALA A 448 15.06 -9.13 26.70
CA ALA A 448 15.06 -7.90 27.51
C ALA A 448 14.26 -8.10 28.82
N ALA A 449 14.88 -8.79 29.78
CA ALA A 449 14.40 -8.92 31.16
C ALA A 449 14.61 -7.60 31.93
N GLY A 450 13.62 -7.16 32.71
CA GLY A 450 13.82 -6.15 33.76
C GLY A 450 12.72 -5.10 34.02
N GLY A 451 11.57 -5.13 33.35
CA GLY A 451 10.46 -4.19 33.63
C GLY A 451 9.55 -4.71 34.76
N ARG A 452 9.30 -3.89 35.79
CA ARG A 452 8.36 -4.20 36.88
C ARG A 452 6.95 -4.39 36.31
N ILE A 453 6.37 -5.54 36.63
CA ILE A 453 4.99 -5.91 36.29
C ILE A 453 4.09 -5.22 37.32
N TYR A 454 3.25 -4.28 36.91
CA TYR A 454 2.12 -3.87 37.74
C TYR A 454 1.08 -4.99 37.65
N THR A 455 1.06 -5.81 38.70
CA THR A 455 -0.02 -6.76 38.95
C THR A 455 -1.07 -6.05 39.80
N ASP A 456 -2.23 -5.77 39.23
CA ASP A 456 -3.47 -6.06 39.95
C ASP A 456 -4.61 -6.39 39.00
N HIS A 457 -5.36 -7.44 39.35
CA HIS A 457 -6.68 -7.81 38.80
C HIS A 457 -6.79 -8.36 37.35
N GLY A 458 -6.17 -9.52 37.11
CA GLY A 458 -6.78 -10.60 36.32
C GLY A 458 -6.84 -10.46 34.79
N TYR A 459 -6.63 -9.28 34.21
CA TYR A 459 -6.42 -9.08 32.77
C TYR A 459 -5.00 -8.62 32.51
N ARG A 460 -4.25 -9.39 31.71
CA ARG A 460 -2.88 -9.02 31.30
C ARG A 460 -2.93 -8.22 30.02
N LEU A 461 -3.25 -6.93 30.11
CA LEU A 461 -2.78 -5.97 29.11
C LEU A 461 -1.33 -5.65 29.47
N ALA A 462 -0.38 -6.27 28.76
CA ALA A 462 1.04 -5.95 28.96
C ALA A 462 1.34 -4.65 28.20
N LEU A 463 1.43 -3.53 28.92
CA LEU A 463 2.20 -2.38 28.46
C LEU A 463 3.68 -2.67 28.78
N PRO A 464 4.55 -2.93 27.79
CA PRO A 464 5.97 -3.07 28.08
C PRO A 464 6.50 -1.74 28.60
N ALA A 465 7.35 -1.78 29.63
CA ALA A 465 8.21 -0.65 29.96
C ALA A 465 9.08 -0.33 28.73
N LEU A 466 8.79 0.78 28.05
CA LEU A 466 9.50 1.21 26.86
C LEU A 466 10.87 1.75 27.29
N LYS A 467 11.93 0.95 27.10
CA LYS A 467 13.30 1.47 27.06
C LYS A 467 13.58 1.95 25.64
N PRO A 468 14.08 3.19 25.46
CA PRO A 468 14.38 3.72 24.14
C PRO A 468 15.63 3.03 23.60
N THR A 469 15.47 2.14 22.63
CA THR A 469 16.59 1.66 21.81
C THR A 469 16.42 2.17 20.38
N LEU A 470 17.18 3.24 20.09
CA LEU A 470 17.66 3.71 18.78
C LEU A 470 16.76 3.40 17.57
N ALA A 471 15.78 4.28 17.33
CA ALA A 471 15.12 4.40 16.03
C ALA A 471 15.90 5.37 15.14
N ARG A 472 16.25 4.96 13.91
CA ARG A 472 16.76 5.89 12.89
C ARG A 472 15.64 6.85 12.47
N PRO A 473 15.91 8.16 12.37
CA PRO A 473 14.92 9.12 11.89
C PRO A 473 14.66 8.85 10.40
N CYS A 474 13.42 8.51 10.06
CA CYS A 474 12.97 8.48 8.68
C CYS A 474 11.84 9.50 8.58
N HIS A 475 12.17 10.67 8.04
CA HIS A 475 11.24 11.75 7.81
C HIS A 475 10.20 11.30 6.78
N ALA A 476 8.92 11.45 7.10
CA ALA A 476 7.74 11.07 6.29
C ALA A 476 7.55 9.56 6.07
N ARG A 477 6.95 8.86 7.06
CA ARG A 477 6.26 7.59 6.78
C ARG A 477 4.85 7.89 6.24
N PRO A 478 4.46 7.38 5.07
CA PRO A 478 3.16 7.73 4.48
C PRO A 478 1.96 7.09 5.18
N ARG A 479 0.78 7.72 5.00
CA ARG A 479 -0.49 7.38 5.68
C ARG A 479 -0.90 5.92 5.57
N HIS A 480 -0.62 5.23 4.46
CA HIS A 480 -0.99 3.82 4.24
C HIS A 480 -0.35 2.86 5.25
N THR A 481 0.91 3.11 5.64
CA THR A 481 1.60 2.25 6.59
C THR A 481 1.16 2.46 8.03
N MET A 482 0.57 3.61 8.35
CA MET A 482 0.14 3.93 9.71
C MET A 482 -0.94 2.96 10.21
N ALA A 483 -2.00 2.75 9.42
CA ALA A 483 -3.08 1.83 9.75
C ALA A 483 -2.58 0.38 9.90
N TRP A 484 -1.66 -0.03 9.02
CA TRP A 484 -1.04 -1.36 9.10
C TRP A 484 -0.15 -1.52 10.34
N MET A 485 0.67 -0.51 10.65
CA MET A 485 1.57 -0.50 11.81
C MET A 485 0.80 -0.58 13.13
N VAL A 486 -0.29 0.18 13.26
CA VAL A 486 -1.17 0.12 14.44
C VAL A 486 -1.79 -1.26 14.57
N LYS A 487 -2.37 -1.82 13.49
CA LYS A 487 -2.95 -3.17 13.51
C LYS A 487 -1.93 -4.25 13.84
N ARG A 488 -0.71 -4.16 13.29
CA ARG A 488 0.38 -5.10 13.57
C ARG A 488 0.81 -5.04 15.04
N TYR A 489 0.88 -3.85 15.61
CA TYR A 489 1.19 -3.67 17.03
C TYR A 489 0.12 -4.31 17.92
N ILE A 490 -1.16 -3.99 17.69
CA ILE A 490 -2.29 -4.56 18.43
C ILE A 490 -2.31 -6.09 18.29
N THR A 491 -2.18 -6.60 17.06
CA THR A 491 -2.16 -8.05 16.79
C THR A 491 -0.98 -8.72 17.50
N SER A 492 0.19 -8.08 17.55
CA SER A 492 1.35 -8.62 18.26
C SER A 492 1.09 -8.71 19.76
N ILE A 493 0.51 -7.67 20.38
CA ILE A 493 0.09 -7.71 21.80
C ILE A 493 -0.88 -8.86 22.03
N LEU A 494 -1.94 -8.95 21.22
CA LEU A 494 -2.97 -9.99 21.33
C LEU A 494 -2.40 -11.40 21.14
N TYR A 495 -1.47 -11.59 20.20
CA TYR A 495 -0.82 -12.88 19.93
C TYR A 495 0.13 -13.29 21.07
N PHE A 496 0.91 -12.35 21.62
CA PHE A 496 1.78 -12.61 22.77
C PHE A 496 0.99 -12.90 24.05
N THR A 497 -0.14 -12.24 24.28
CA THR A 497 -1.02 -12.52 25.43
C THR A 497 -1.72 -13.87 25.29
N THR A 498 -2.27 -14.21 24.11
CA THR A 498 -2.92 -15.52 23.87
C THR A 498 -1.93 -16.69 23.93
N ARG A 499 -0.71 -16.59 23.36
CA ARG A 499 0.29 -17.67 23.47
C ARG A 499 0.77 -17.92 24.90
N ARG A 500 0.89 -16.88 25.73
CA ARG A 500 1.27 -17.03 27.14
C ARG A 500 0.15 -17.74 27.92
N CYS A 501 -1.11 -17.43 27.62
CA CYS A 501 -2.26 -18.15 28.17
C CYS A 501 -2.30 -19.62 27.71
N MET A 502 -2.06 -19.91 26.43
CA MET A 502 -2.02 -21.31 25.95
C MET A 502 -0.84 -22.11 26.52
N ARG A 503 0.35 -21.51 26.71
CA ARG A 503 1.48 -22.19 27.38
C ARG A 503 1.25 -22.42 28.87
N LEU A 504 0.44 -21.60 29.54
CA LEU A 504 0.02 -21.83 30.93
C LEU A 504 -1.01 -22.96 31.04
N PHE A 505 -1.85 -23.16 30.01
CA PHE A 505 -2.79 -24.30 29.95
C PHE A 505 -2.13 -25.64 29.59
N LEU A 506 -0.99 -25.63 28.88
CA LEU A 506 -0.25 -26.84 28.49
C LEU A 506 0.78 -27.33 29.54
N LYS A 507 0.80 -26.75 30.74
CA LYS A 507 1.52 -27.30 31.91
C LYS A 507 0.52 -27.80 32.96
N ARG A 508 -0.29 -28.81 32.62
CA ARG A 508 -0.79 -29.73 33.64
C ARG A 508 0.24 -30.86 33.80
N PRO A 509 0.70 -31.17 35.02
CA PRO A 509 1.50 -32.36 35.24
C PRO A 509 0.64 -33.57 34.84
N ALA A 510 1.23 -34.49 34.08
CA ALA A 510 0.65 -35.80 33.87
C ALA A 510 0.47 -36.45 35.25
N ASN A 511 -0.78 -36.67 35.66
CA ASN A 511 -1.05 -37.59 36.76
C ASN A 511 -1.08 -39.00 36.15
N PRO A 512 -0.33 -39.96 36.69
CA PRO A 512 -0.34 -41.33 36.21
C PRO A 512 -1.49 -42.07 36.89
N VAL A 513 -2.49 -42.49 36.13
CA VAL A 513 -3.21 -43.76 36.29
C VAL A 513 -3.59 -44.25 34.90
#